data_AF-A0A0M8YM84-F1
#
_entry.id   AF-A0A0M8YM84-F1
#
_cell.length_a   1.000
_cell.length_b   1.000
_cell.length_c   1.000
_cell.angle_alpha   90.00
_cell.angle_beta   90.00
_cell.angle_gamma   90.00
#
_symmetry.space_group_name_H-M   'P 1'
#
loop_
_entity.id
_entity.type
_entity.pdbx_description
1 polymer ?
#
loop_
_entity_poly.entity_id
_entity_poly.type
_entity_poly.pdbx_seq_one_letter_code
_entity_poly.pdbx_strand_id
1 'polypeptide(L)'
;MTDTTTERDPFAIARNAIPGLRDHLAADTVLQQRIAELRSADSLPAVDLGAETFQALTSGGSLPESIGRRAWEVQQAQVFREAELRVLLGVEKRMKNSGENLAKAGVDKGLRALRPVLAELLDQARPMVAALRGVHDAQTAIDRGPDAIAAWTGIGDVVSQYAEIRSAQHTLTRLAAGQDFRTEFGHLGFNAVYQVWSEIENVTEVWPEWAPGEQDTGAPWPMVHRRRPFEVKHDREWLLWLLTNPKVRLWVPTLGELVKAYEGQRKAAIERRDQNEQKPRTGERRHRPVLVSDGTAVHTYFERIED
;
A
#
# COMPACT_ATOMS: atom_id res chain seq x y z
N MET A 1 -27.02 13.33 22.14
CA MET A 1 -26.76 12.82 20.78
C MET A 1 -25.28 12.52 20.71
N THR A 2 -24.91 11.30 21.10
CA THR A 2 -23.58 10.75 20.88
C THR A 2 -23.48 10.49 19.39
N ASP A 3 -22.80 11.37 18.69
CA ASP A 3 -22.35 11.12 17.32
C ASP A 3 -21.60 9.80 17.39
N THR A 4 -22.21 8.76 16.85
CA THR A 4 -21.62 7.43 16.76
C THR A 4 -20.23 7.62 16.20
N THR A 5 -19.25 7.08 16.92
CA THR A 5 -17.87 6.84 16.46
C THR A 5 -17.99 6.11 15.13
N THR A 6 -18.23 6.87 14.08
CA THR A 6 -18.29 6.39 12.72
C THR A 6 -16.85 6.07 12.48
N GLU A 7 -16.55 4.78 12.62
CA GLU A 7 -15.34 4.09 12.21
C GLU A 7 -14.64 4.95 11.17
N ARG A 8 -13.65 5.69 11.65
CA ARG A 8 -13.03 6.80 10.91
C ARG A 8 -12.11 6.14 9.90
N ASP A 9 -12.68 5.62 8.80
CA ASP A 9 -11.95 4.99 7.72
C ASP A 9 -10.76 5.90 7.35
N PRO A 10 -9.51 5.48 7.66
CA PRO A 10 -8.33 6.31 7.43
C PRO A 10 -8.19 6.69 5.96
N PHE A 11 -8.62 5.79 5.06
CA PHE A 11 -8.59 6.05 3.64
C PHE A 11 -9.59 7.14 3.24
N ALA A 12 -10.82 7.10 3.77
CA ALA A 12 -11.80 8.15 3.55
C ALA A 12 -11.33 9.51 4.08
N ILE A 13 -10.71 9.56 5.27
CA ILE A 13 -10.13 10.80 5.84
C ILE A 13 -9.09 11.38 4.90
N ALA A 14 -8.10 10.57 4.51
CA ALA A 14 -7.01 11.04 3.66
C ALA A 14 -7.52 11.47 2.28
N ARG A 15 -8.45 10.72 1.70
CA ARG A 15 -9.09 11.05 0.41
C ARG A 15 -9.86 12.36 0.46
N ASN A 16 -10.62 12.60 1.53
CA ASN A 16 -11.40 13.83 1.70
C ASN A 16 -10.51 15.06 1.92
N ALA A 17 -9.27 14.87 2.38
CA ALA A 17 -8.30 15.95 2.51
C ALA A 17 -7.65 16.38 1.17
N ILE A 18 -7.82 15.58 0.10
CA ILE A 18 -7.31 15.90 -1.24
C ILE A 18 -8.35 16.75 -1.99
N PRO A 19 -8.06 18.04 -2.31
CA PRO A 19 -9.02 18.93 -2.95
C PRO A 19 -9.51 18.38 -4.29
N GLY A 20 -10.84 18.37 -4.47
CA GLY A 20 -11.49 17.92 -5.72
C GLY A 20 -11.50 16.41 -5.95
N LEU A 21 -10.77 15.61 -5.17
CA LEU A 21 -10.72 14.15 -5.39
C LEU A 21 -12.04 13.47 -5.05
N ARG A 22 -12.74 13.91 -3.99
CA ARG A 22 -14.05 13.37 -3.63
C ARG A 22 -15.06 13.56 -4.75
N ASP A 23 -15.19 14.78 -5.26
CA ASP A 23 -16.13 15.11 -6.34
C ASP A 23 -15.76 14.39 -7.63
N HIS A 24 -14.45 14.26 -7.90
CA HIS A 24 -13.94 13.50 -9.03
C HIS A 24 -14.34 12.02 -8.99
N LEU A 25 -14.21 11.36 -7.83
CA LEU A 25 -14.60 9.95 -7.66
C LEU A 25 -16.12 9.75 -7.70
N ALA A 26 -16.89 10.72 -7.20
CA ALA A 26 -18.35 10.71 -7.34
C ALA A 26 -18.74 10.80 -8.83
N ALA A 27 -18.12 11.71 -9.59
CA ALA A 27 -18.33 11.81 -11.02
C ALA A 27 -17.89 10.54 -11.78
N ASP A 28 -16.78 9.91 -11.39
CA ASP A 28 -16.31 8.65 -12.00
C ASP A 28 -17.31 7.53 -11.73
N THR A 29 -17.87 7.45 -10.52
CA THR A 29 -18.91 6.46 -10.18
C THR A 29 -20.13 6.58 -11.08
N VAL A 30 -20.63 7.81 -11.30
CA VAL A 30 -21.76 8.06 -12.21
C VAL A 30 -21.40 7.67 -13.66
N LEU A 31 -20.19 7.99 -14.11
CA LEU A 31 -19.71 7.61 -15.43
C LEU A 31 -19.62 6.10 -15.60
N GLN A 32 -19.04 5.38 -14.63
CA GLN A 32 -18.91 3.92 -14.66
C GLN A 32 -20.28 3.24 -14.66
N GLN A 33 -21.22 3.75 -13.86
CA GLN A 33 -22.60 3.25 -13.87
C GLN A 33 -23.23 3.42 -15.26
N ARG A 34 -23.09 4.59 -15.89
CA ARG A 34 -23.63 4.82 -17.23
C ARG A 34 -22.98 3.95 -18.30
N ILE A 35 -21.67 3.73 -18.21
CA ILE A 35 -20.95 2.81 -19.10
C ILE A 35 -21.44 1.37 -18.91
N ALA A 36 -21.65 0.94 -17.66
CA ALA A 36 -22.17 -0.39 -17.34
C ALA A 36 -23.59 -0.59 -17.87
N GLU A 37 -24.47 0.41 -17.71
CA GLU A 37 -25.81 0.44 -18.31
C GLU A 37 -25.72 0.28 -19.83
N LEU A 38 -24.92 1.09 -20.52
CA LEU A 38 -24.76 0.99 -21.98
C LEU A 38 -24.07 -0.29 -22.45
N ARG A 39 -23.44 -1.08 -21.57
CA ARG A 39 -22.88 -2.39 -21.88
C ARG A 39 -23.85 -3.53 -21.63
N SER A 40 -24.83 -3.36 -20.74
CA SER A 40 -25.79 -4.42 -20.44
C SER A 40 -26.66 -4.72 -21.68
N ALA A 41 -26.98 -5.99 -21.89
CA ALA A 41 -27.81 -6.42 -23.01
C ALA A 41 -29.22 -5.80 -22.96
N ASP A 42 -29.68 -5.45 -21.76
CA ASP A 42 -31.02 -4.94 -21.49
C ASP A 42 -31.19 -3.43 -21.77
N SER A 43 -30.12 -2.71 -22.12
CA SER A 43 -30.18 -1.26 -22.34
C SER A 43 -30.81 -0.83 -23.67
N LEU A 44 -31.05 -1.78 -24.59
CA LEU A 44 -31.93 -1.59 -25.72
C LEU A 44 -33.00 -2.69 -25.68
N PRO A 45 -34.28 -2.38 -25.94
CA PRO A 45 -35.28 -3.42 -26.12
C PRO A 45 -34.83 -4.31 -27.29
N ALA A 46 -34.55 -5.59 -27.01
CA ALA A 46 -34.29 -6.59 -28.03
C ALA A 46 -35.60 -6.87 -28.76
N VAL A 47 -35.93 -6.03 -29.73
CA VAL A 47 -37.08 -6.26 -30.61
C VAL A 47 -36.65 -7.31 -31.63
N ASP A 48 -37.05 -8.57 -31.40
CA ASP A 48 -36.86 -9.65 -32.37
C ASP A 48 -37.89 -9.52 -33.51
N LEU A 49 -37.63 -8.55 -34.38
CA LEU A 49 -38.44 -8.29 -35.58
C LEU A 49 -38.50 -9.54 -36.48
N GLY A 50 -37.49 -10.42 -36.42
CA GLY A 50 -37.45 -11.68 -37.14
C GLY A 50 -38.50 -12.66 -36.63
N ALA A 51 -38.51 -12.91 -35.33
CA ALA A 51 -39.52 -13.76 -34.68
C ALA A 51 -40.93 -13.19 -34.84
N GLU A 52 -41.11 -11.88 -34.68
CA GLU A 52 -42.41 -11.21 -34.87
C GLU A 52 -42.93 -11.36 -36.30
N THR A 53 -42.07 -11.15 -37.30
CA THR A 53 -42.41 -11.30 -38.72
C THR A 53 -42.68 -12.75 -39.07
N PHE A 54 -41.87 -13.68 -38.56
CA PHE A 54 -42.04 -15.12 -38.75
C PHE A 54 -43.38 -15.60 -38.16
N GLN A 55 -43.74 -15.12 -36.96
CA GLN A 55 -45.02 -15.42 -36.33
C GLN A 55 -46.21 -14.87 -37.12
N ALA A 56 -46.11 -13.63 -37.62
CA ALA A 56 -47.14 -13.03 -38.46
C ALA A 56 -47.38 -13.83 -39.74
N LEU A 57 -46.31 -14.25 -40.42
CA LEU A 57 -46.39 -15.06 -41.65
C LEU A 57 -46.92 -16.48 -41.41
N THR A 58 -46.47 -17.14 -40.34
CA THR A 58 -46.91 -18.52 -40.02
C THR A 58 -48.35 -18.60 -39.50
N SER A 59 -48.90 -17.49 -38.98
CA SER A 59 -50.30 -17.38 -38.56
C SER A 59 -51.25 -16.98 -39.70
N GLY A 60 -50.77 -16.88 -40.95
CA GLY A 60 -51.56 -16.44 -42.11
C GLY A 60 -51.85 -14.94 -42.14
N GLY A 61 -51.15 -14.14 -41.32
CA GLY A 61 -51.25 -12.68 -41.31
C GLY A 61 -50.44 -12.02 -42.43
N SER A 62 -50.68 -10.73 -42.65
CA SER A 62 -49.87 -9.90 -43.55
C SER A 62 -48.57 -9.44 -42.88
N LEU A 63 -47.57 -9.12 -43.70
CA LEU A 63 -46.33 -8.51 -43.24
C LEU A 63 -46.63 -7.13 -42.63
N PRO A 64 -46.09 -6.77 -41.44
CA PRO A 64 -46.29 -5.43 -40.90
C PRO A 64 -45.73 -4.35 -41.85
N GLU A 65 -46.57 -3.40 -42.26
CA GLU A 65 -46.17 -2.31 -43.17
C GLU A 65 -45.03 -1.44 -42.61
N SER A 66 -44.87 -1.44 -41.28
CA SER A 66 -43.86 -0.65 -40.55
C SER A 66 -42.54 -1.37 -40.32
N ILE A 67 -42.36 -2.61 -40.78
CA ILE A 67 -41.16 -3.42 -40.47
C ILE A 67 -39.85 -2.72 -40.86
N GLY A 68 -39.79 -2.10 -42.04
CA GLY A 68 -38.59 -1.40 -42.50
C GLY A 68 -38.26 -0.17 -41.65
N ARG A 69 -39.29 0.57 -41.22
CA ARG A 69 -39.13 1.72 -40.30
C ARG A 69 -38.62 1.27 -38.94
N ARG A 70 -39.21 0.21 -38.37
CA ARG A 70 -38.80 -0.34 -37.06
C ARG A 70 -37.39 -0.90 -37.08
N ALA A 71 -37.01 -1.61 -38.16
CA ALA A 71 -35.65 -2.09 -38.35
C ALA A 71 -34.63 -0.93 -38.41
N TRP A 72 -34.97 0.15 -39.13
CA TRP A 72 -34.15 1.36 -39.16
C TRP A 72 -34.05 2.04 -37.78
N GLU A 73 -35.14 2.17 -37.03
CA GLU A 73 -35.16 2.75 -35.68
C GLU A 73 -34.27 1.95 -34.71
N VAL A 74 -34.35 0.61 -34.73
CA VAL A 74 -33.48 -0.27 -33.92
C VAL A 74 -32.01 -0.10 -34.32
N GLN A 75 -31.72 -0.06 -35.61
CA GLN A 75 -30.36 0.16 -36.10
C GLN A 75 -29.81 1.52 -35.68
N GLN A 76 -30.60 2.60 -35.80
CA GLN A 76 -30.19 3.94 -35.39
C GLN A 76 -29.97 4.00 -33.87
N ALA A 77 -30.84 3.40 -33.07
CA ALA A 77 -30.67 3.32 -31.62
C ALA A 77 -29.36 2.63 -31.22
N GLN A 78 -28.99 1.55 -31.92
CA GLN A 78 -27.70 0.89 -31.73
C GLN A 78 -26.51 1.80 -32.10
N VAL A 79 -26.58 2.50 -33.23
CA VAL A 79 -25.54 3.45 -33.66
C VAL A 79 -25.36 4.58 -32.64
N PHE A 80 -26.45 5.15 -32.12
CA PHE A 80 -26.38 6.19 -31.08
C PHE A 80 -25.79 5.66 -29.78
N ARG A 81 -26.21 4.47 -29.33
CA ARG A 81 -25.66 3.81 -28.14
C ARG A 81 -24.15 3.60 -28.26
N GLU A 82 -23.68 3.08 -29.39
CA GLU A 82 -22.26 2.85 -29.64
C GLU A 82 -21.46 4.17 -29.69
N ALA A 83 -22.04 5.22 -30.29
CA ALA A 83 -21.45 6.55 -30.30
C ALA A 83 -21.35 7.14 -28.88
N GLU A 84 -22.42 7.04 -28.08
CA GLU A 84 -22.44 7.47 -26.67
C GLU A 84 -21.38 6.72 -25.86
N LEU A 85 -21.36 5.38 -25.96
CA LEU A 85 -20.37 4.55 -25.26
C LEU A 85 -18.95 4.95 -25.65
N ARG A 86 -18.67 5.19 -26.93
CA ARG A 86 -17.34 5.64 -27.40
C ARG A 86 -16.94 6.98 -26.78
N VAL A 87 -17.87 7.93 -26.70
CA VAL A 87 -17.63 9.23 -26.05
C VAL A 87 -17.35 9.03 -24.56
N LEU A 88 -18.17 8.25 -23.86
CA LEU A 88 -18.01 8.01 -22.42
C LEU A 88 -16.72 7.27 -22.08
N LEU A 89 -16.26 6.31 -22.89
CA LEU A 89 -14.94 5.69 -22.73
C LEU A 89 -13.80 6.69 -22.94
N GLY A 90 -13.98 7.65 -23.86
CA GLY A 90 -13.06 8.77 -24.01
C GLY A 90 -13.01 9.68 -22.78
N VAL A 91 -14.17 9.97 -22.18
CA VAL A 91 -14.28 10.72 -20.92
C VAL A 91 -13.65 9.93 -19.77
N GLU A 92 -13.89 8.62 -19.67
CA GLU A 92 -13.33 7.74 -18.65
C GLU A 92 -11.81 7.80 -18.63
N LYS A 93 -11.17 7.69 -19.81
CA LYS A 93 -9.72 7.81 -19.93
C LYS A 93 -9.21 9.17 -19.44
N ARG A 94 -9.90 10.27 -19.78
CA ARG A 94 -9.55 11.61 -19.30
C ARG A 94 -9.77 11.77 -17.80
N MET A 95 -10.84 11.17 -17.26
CA MET A 95 -11.12 11.16 -15.84
C MET A 95 -10.05 10.42 -15.08
N LYS A 96 -9.66 9.20 -15.49
CA LYS A 96 -8.53 8.46 -14.89
C LYS A 96 -7.26 9.32 -14.82
N ASN A 97 -6.85 9.94 -15.92
CA ASN A 97 -5.69 10.84 -15.94
C ASN A 97 -5.86 12.05 -15.01
N SER A 98 -7.04 12.66 -14.99
CA SER A 98 -7.33 13.80 -14.11
C SER A 98 -7.33 13.40 -12.64
N GLY A 99 -7.86 12.24 -12.29
CA GLY A 99 -7.88 11.69 -10.94
C GLY A 99 -6.47 11.38 -10.44
N GLU A 100 -5.62 10.78 -11.28
CA GLU A 100 -4.21 10.58 -11.00
C GLU A 100 -3.47 11.91 -10.75
N ASN A 101 -3.75 12.93 -11.56
CA ASN A 101 -3.15 14.26 -11.38
C ASN A 101 -3.61 14.93 -10.08
N LEU A 102 -4.91 14.86 -9.75
CA LEU A 102 -5.45 15.36 -8.48
C LEU A 102 -4.82 14.64 -7.28
N ALA A 103 -4.72 13.31 -7.35
CA ALA A 103 -4.10 12.50 -6.32
C ALA A 103 -2.62 12.88 -6.13
N LYS A 104 -1.84 12.97 -7.22
CA LYS A 104 -0.44 13.40 -7.19
C LYS A 104 -0.27 14.80 -6.59
N ALA A 105 -1.09 15.76 -7.01
CA ALA A 105 -1.00 17.15 -6.55
C ALA A 105 -1.41 17.32 -5.09
N GLY A 106 -2.30 16.48 -4.56
CA GLY A 106 -2.81 16.60 -3.20
C GLY A 106 -2.38 15.51 -2.22
N VAL A 107 -1.55 14.54 -2.64
CA VAL A 107 -1.13 13.40 -1.80
C VAL A 107 -0.61 13.82 -0.43
N ASP A 108 0.20 14.88 -0.38
CA ASP A 108 0.80 15.37 0.85
C ASP A 108 -0.24 15.89 1.83
N LYS A 109 -1.37 16.42 1.34
CA LYS A 109 -2.51 16.79 2.19
C LYS A 109 -3.19 15.55 2.77
N GLY A 110 -3.37 14.51 1.95
CA GLY A 110 -3.88 13.22 2.41
C GLY A 110 -2.99 12.57 3.48
N LEU A 111 -1.68 12.52 3.24
CA LEU A 111 -0.69 11.99 4.18
C LEU A 111 -0.65 12.80 5.48
N ARG A 112 -0.73 14.13 5.42
CA ARG A 112 -0.83 14.98 6.62
C ARG A 112 -2.12 14.74 7.39
N ALA A 113 -3.24 14.47 6.72
CA ALA A 113 -4.52 14.17 7.37
C ALA A 113 -4.50 12.83 8.13
N LEU A 114 -3.65 11.88 7.76
CA LEU A 114 -3.45 10.63 8.50
C LEU A 114 -2.65 10.80 9.79
N ARG A 115 -1.84 11.87 9.94
CA ARG A 115 -1.02 12.11 11.14
C ARG A 115 -1.84 12.20 12.43
N PRO A 116 -2.90 13.02 12.54
CA PRO A 116 -3.71 13.05 13.75
C PRO A 116 -4.42 11.71 14.02
N VAL A 117 -4.82 10.97 12.98
CA VAL A 117 -5.43 9.63 13.12
C VAL A 117 -4.43 8.65 13.72
N LEU A 118 -3.19 8.63 13.23
CA LEU A 118 -2.13 7.82 13.82
C LEU A 118 -1.84 8.26 15.26
N ALA A 119 -1.72 9.56 15.53
CA ALA A 119 -1.45 10.05 16.89
C ALA A 119 -2.53 9.62 17.90
N GLU A 120 -3.82 9.75 17.53
CA GLU A 120 -4.96 9.30 18.34
C GLU A 120 -4.89 7.79 18.61
N LEU A 121 -4.61 6.98 17.59
CA LEU A 121 -4.44 5.53 17.73
C LEU A 121 -3.27 5.17 18.65
N LEU A 122 -2.14 5.87 18.53
CA LEU A 122 -0.97 5.64 19.39
C LEU A 122 -1.27 5.99 20.84
N ASP A 123 -2.01 7.08 21.10
CA ASP A 123 -2.41 7.46 22.45
C ASP A 123 -3.39 6.45 23.07
N GLN A 124 -4.28 5.86 22.26
CA GLN A 124 -5.12 4.73 22.67
C GLN A 124 -4.30 3.47 22.98
N ALA A 125 -3.26 3.20 22.20
CA ALA A 125 -2.44 1.98 22.32
C ALA A 125 -1.50 2.00 23.54
N ARG A 126 -0.95 3.17 23.90
CA ARG A 126 0.01 3.35 25.02
C ARG A 126 -0.40 2.67 26.34
N PRO A 127 -1.60 2.91 26.91
CA PRO A 127 -2.00 2.26 28.16
C PRO A 127 -2.09 0.73 28.04
N MET A 128 -2.51 0.20 26.88
CA MET A 128 -2.57 -1.24 26.64
C MET A 128 -1.17 -1.86 26.64
N VAL A 129 -0.23 -1.23 25.92
CA VAL A 129 1.18 -1.67 25.89
C VAL A 129 1.81 -1.61 27.28
N ALA A 130 1.51 -0.57 28.05
CA ALA A 130 1.98 -0.42 29.43
C ALA A 130 1.42 -1.51 30.37
N ALA A 131 0.21 -2.02 30.12
CA ALA A 131 -0.37 -3.15 30.86
C ALA A 131 0.26 -4.49 30.44
N LEU A 132 0.60 -4.65 29.16
CA LEU A 132 1.20 -5.87 28.64
C LEU A 132 2.65 -6.08 29.14
N ARG A 133 3.45 -5.03 29.39
CA ARG A 133 4.80 -5.12 30.01
C ARG A 133 5.69 -6.28 29.47
N GLY A 134 5.76 -6.49 28.16
CA GLY A 134 6.54 -7.59 27.57
C GLY A 134 5.82 -8.95 27.54
N VAL A 135 4.50 -8.97 27.65
CA VAL A 135 3.65 -10.09 27.24
C VAL A 135 3.68 -10.18 25.72
N HIS A 136 4.04 -11.35 25.18
CA HIS A 136 4.14 -11.60 23.74
C HIS A 136 3.21 -12.72 23.26
N ASP A 137 2.45 -13.35 24.16
CA ASP A 137 1.50 -14.41 23.84
C ASP A 137 0.31 -14.41 24.82
N ALA A 138 -0.76 -15.12 24.43
CA ALA A 138 -2.00 -15.16 25.19
C ALA A 138 -1.85 -15.83 26.56
N GLN A 139 -1.01 -16.86 26.67
CA GLN A 139 -0.82 -17.58 27.93
C GLN A 139 -0.14 -16.69 28.96
N THR A 140 0.92 -15.99 28.56
CA THR A 140 1.62 -15.01 29.40
C THR A 140 0.68 -13.86 29.82
N ALA A 141 -0.27 -13.47 28.97
CA ALA A 141 -1.32 -12.51 29.34
C ALA A 141 -2.24 -13.04 30.45
N ILE A 142 -2.69 -14.30 30.32
CA ILE A 142 -3.52 -14.98 31.34
C ILE A 142 -2.78 -15.06 32.67
N ASP A 143 -1.52 -15.46 32.64
CA ASP A 143 -0.69 -15.63 33.84
C ASP A 143 -0.45 -14.29 34.58
N ARG A 144 -0.52 -13.16 33.87
CA ARG A 144 -0.39 -11.80 34.44
C ARG A 144 -1.69 -11.17 34.93
N GLY A 145 -2.83 -11.85 34.75
CA GLY A 145 -4.10 -11.46 35.33
C GLY A 145 -4.99 -10.57 34.44
N PRO A 146 -6.12 -10.08 34.98
CA PRO A 146 -7.23 -9.55 34.19
C PRO A 146 -6.88 -8.30 33.37
N ASP A 147 -6.02 -7.41 33.87
CA ASP A 147 -5.61 -6.19 33.16
C ASP A 147 -4.80 -6.53 31.89
N ALA A 148 -3.91 -7.53 31.98
CA ALA A 148 -3.12 -7.99 30.84
C ALA A 148 -4.00 -8.72 29.82
N ILE A 149 -4.98 -9.51 30.28
CA ILE A 149 -5.98 -10.15 29.40
C ILE A 149 -6.78 -9.07 28.63
N ALA A 150 -7.32 -8.08 29.34
CA ALA A 150 -8.11 -7.01 28.73
C ALA A 150 -7.28 -6.22 27.70
N ALA A 151 -6.03 -5.87 28.03
CA ALA A 151 -5.12 -5.21 27.10
C ALA A 151 -4.77 -6.09 25.90
N TRP A 152 -4.55 -7.39 26.11
CA TRP A 152 -4.24 -8.35 25.04
C TRP A 152 -5.40 -8.56 24.07
N THR A 153 -6.64 -8.54 24.56
CA THR A 153 -7.83 -8.56 23.72
C THR A 153 -7.97 -7.24 22.97
N GLY A 154 -7.88 -6.11 23.67
CA GLY A 154 -8.08 -4.77 23.09
C GLY A 154 -7.04 -4.36 22.04
N ILE A 155 -5.79 -4.84 22.16
CA ILE A 155 -4.75 -4.53 21.18
C ILE A 155 -5.08 -5.07 19.78
N GLY A 156 -5.95 -6.08 19.66
CA GLY A 156 -6.39 -6.60 18.37
C GLY A 156 -7.05 -5.55 17.49
N ASP A 157 -7.94 -4.74 18.06
CA ASP A 157 -8.64 -3.67 17.34
C ASP A 157 -7.67 -2.55 16.93
N VAL A 158 -6.72 -2.23 17.81
CA VAL A 158 -5.65 -1.25 17.54
C VAL A 158 -4.77 -1.71 16.38
N VAL A 159 -4.41 -3.00 16.33
CA VAL A 159 -3.62 -3.57 15.22
C VAL A 159 -4.36 -3.45 13.90
N SER A 160 -5.65 -3.77 13.86
CA SER A 160 -6.48 -3.64 12.65
C SER A 160 -6.52 -2.18 12.16
N GLN A 161 -6.79 -1.23 13.05
CA GLN A 161 -6.79 0.20 12.71
C GLN A 161 -5.41 0.69 12.26
N TYR A 162 -4.34 0.21 12.89
CA TYR A 162 -2.97 0.53 12.48
C TYR A 162 -2.70 0.04 11.05
N ALA A 163 -3.09 -1.20 10.74
CA ALA A 163 -2.96 -1.77 9.39
C ALA A 163 -3.76 -0.98 8.34
N GLU A 164 -4.95 -0.48 8.68
CA GLU A 164 -5.75 0.39 7.80
C GLU A 164 -5.05 1.72 7.52
N ILE A 165 -4.50 2.38 8.55
CA ILE A 165 -3.71 3.62 8.39
C ILE A 165 -2.51 3.37 7.47
N ARG A 166 -1.76 2.27 7.68
CA ARG A 166 -0.60 1.93 6.87
C ARG A 166 -0.98 1.55 5.43
N SER A 167 -2.11 0.86 5.24
CA SER A 167 -2.66 0.58 3.92
C SER A 167 -3.06 1.85 3.17
N ALA A 168 -3.72 2.79 3.85
CA ALA A 168 -4.07 4.09 3.29
C ALA A 168 -2.83 4.90 2.90
N GLN A 169 -1.85 4.96 3.80
CA GLN A 169 -0.56 5.61 3.56
C GLN A 169 0.17 4.99 2.37
N HIS A 170 0.27 3.65 2.30
CA HIS A 170 0.92 2.95 1.20
C HIS A 170 0.23 3.24 -0.14
N THR A 171 -1.11 3.22 -0.15
CA THR A 171 -1.90 3.52 -1.35
C THR A 171 -1.65 4.93 -1.85
N LEU A 172 -1.68 5.93 -0.96
CA LEU A 172 -1.43 7.33 -1.30
C LEU A 172 -0.03 7.55 -1.86
N THR A 173 0.99 7.02 -1.19
CA THR A 173 2.36 7.16 -1.67
C THR A 173 2.54 6.48 -3.03
N ARG A 174 2.00 5.27 -3.23
CA ARG A 174 2.09 4.59 -4.52
C ARG A 174 1.40 5.37 -5.64
N LEU A 175 0.24 5.96 -5.37
CA LEU A 175 -0.47 6.81 -6.33
C LEU A 175 0.38 8.01 -6.77
N ALA A 176 1.09 8.62 -5.82
CA ALA A 176 1.85 9.83 -6.10
C ALA A 176 3.23 9.56 -6.69
N ALA A 177 3.92 8.50 -6.23
CA ALA A 177 5.18 8.04 -6.77
C ALA A 177 5.01 7.51 -8.22
N GLY A 178 3.84 6.95 -8.54
CA GLY A 178 3.59 6.28 -9.82
C GLY A 178 4.19 4.87 -9.87
N GLN A 179 3.91 4.12 -10.95
CA GLN A 179 4.43 2.75 -11.12
C GLN A 179 5.94 2.72 -11.38
N ASP A 180 6.48 3.80 -11.94
CA ASP A 180 7.89 3.92 -12.33
C ASP A 180 8.66 4.89 -11.43
N PHE A 181 8.37 4.93 -10.11
CA PHE A 181 9.23 5.65 -9.17
C PHE A 181 10.57 4.93 -9.01
N ARG A 182 11.36 4.97 -10.08
CA ARG A 182 12.79 4.77 -10.08
C ARG A 182 13.33 6.03 -9.48
N THR A 183 13.74 5.94 -8.23
CA THR A 183 14.70 6.93 -7.74
C THR A 183 15.92 6.89 -8.67
N GLU A 184 16.65 7.99 -8.78
CA GLU A 184 17.88 8.08 -9.60
C GLU A 184 18.99 7.10 -9.14
N PHE A 185 18.69 6.16 -8.23
CA PHE A 185 19.65 5.48 -7.37
C PHE A 185 19.70 3.94 -7.55
N GLY A 186 19.23 3.39 -8.67
CA GLY A 186 19.50 2.00 -9.05
C GLY A 186 18.50 0.93 -8.54
N HIS A 187 18.82 -0.34 -8.79
CA HIS A 187 17.93 -1.51 -8.88
C HIS A 187 17.04 -1.88 -7.68
N LEU A 188 17.22 -1.24 -6.52
CA LEU A 188 16.30 -1.42 -5.39
C LEU A 188 15.12 -0.47 -5.59
N GLY A 189 14.04 -0.99 -6.18
CA GLY A 189 12.80 -0.24 -6.34
C GLY A 189 12.37 0.33 -4.98
N PHE A 190 12.04 1.63 -4.96
CA PHE A 190 11.61 2.38 -3.77
C PHE A 190 10.60 1.59 -2.93
N ASN A 191 9.73 0.80 -3.57
CA ASN A 191 8.78 -0.12 -2.95
C ASN A 191 9.38 -1.06 -1.88
N ALA A 192 10.62 -1.53 -2.05
CA ALA A 192 11.26 -2.46 -1.12
C ALA A 192 11.70 -1.79 0.19
N VAL A 193 12.04 -0.50 0.14
CA VAL A 193 12.56 0.26 1.30
C VAL A 193 11.47 1.11 1.92
N TYR A 194 10.46 1.46 1.14
CA TYR A 194 9.34 2.31 1.51
C TYR A 194 8.61 1.84 2.78
N GLN A 195 8.32 0.54 2.92
CA GLN A 195 7.49 0.06 4.03
C GLN A 195 8.06 0.48 5.40
N VAL A 196 9.32 0.15 5.68
CA VAL A 196 9.93 0.47 6.99
C VAL A 196 10.16 1.98 7.16
N TRP A 197 10.67 2.67 6.13
CA TRP A 197 10.97 4.11 6.23
C TRP A 197 9.75 5.00 6.33
N SER A 198 8.66 4.57 5.71
CA SER A 198 7.40 5.29 5.79
C SER A 198 6.75 5.13 7.17
N GLU A 199 7.17 4.13 7.95
CA GLU A 199 6.64 3.85 9.29
C GLU A 199 7.49 4.40 10.42
N ILE A 200 8.82 4.33 10.28
CA ILE A 200 9.79 4.71 11.32
C ILE A 200 10.67 5.86 10.80
N GLU A 201 10.61 7.01 11.47
CA GLU A 201 11.35 8.22 11.10
C GLU A 201 12.87 8.03 11.23
N ASN A 202 13.30 7.19 12.17
CA ASN A 202 14.68 7.06 12.59
C ASN A 202 15.24 5.64 12.44
N VAL A 203 14.99 5.02 11.29
CA VAL A 203 15.33 3.61 11.04
C VAL A 203 16.80 3.31 11.37
N THR A 204 17.75 4.14 10.93
CA THR A 204 19.18 3.91 11.20
C THR A 204 19.61 4.04 12.67
N GLU A 205 18.80 4.68 13.52
CA GLU A 205 19.05 4.75 14.97
C GLU A 205 18.55 3.50 15.68
N VAL A 206 17.39 2.98 15.26
CA VAL A 206 16.76 1.79 15.84
C VAL A 206 17.32 0.49 15.26
N TRP A 207 17.87 0.57 14.05
CA TRP A 207 18.40 -0.55 13.29
C TRP A 207 19.69 -0.12 12.56
N PRO A 208 20.79 0.08 13.31
CA PRO A 208 22.03 0.59 12.76
C PRO A 208 22.73 -0.39 11.80
N GLU A 209 22.51 -1.70 11.96
CA GLU A 209 23.05 -2.74 11.08
C GLU A 209 22.43 -2.68 9.68
N TRP A 210 21.26 -2.04 9.54
CA TRP A 210 20.61 -1.92 8.26
C TRP A 210 21.10 -0.69 7.49
N ALA A 211 21.74 -0.95 6.36
CA ALA A 211 22.11 0.05 5.38
C ALA A 211 21.32 -0.15 4.07
N PRO A 212 20.87 0.92 3.39
CA PRO A 212 20.27 0.81 2.07
C PRO A 212 21.24 0.11 1.08
N GLY A 213 20.90 -1.10 0.64
CA GLY A 213 21.75 -1.93 -0.23
C GLY A 213 22.16 -3.27 0.38
N GLU A 214 22.07 -3.43 1.71
CA GLU A 214 22.34 -4.70 2.39
C GLU A 214 21.04 -5.49 2.57
N GLN A 215 20.91 -6.63 1.88
CA GLN A 215 19.69 -7.44 1.86
C GLN A 215 19.66 -8.55 2.93
N ASP A 216 20.78 -8.83 3.60
CA ASP A 216 20.97 -9.97 4.50
C ASP A 216 20.92 -9.63 6.00
N THR A 217 20.54 -8.41 6.35
CA THR A 217 20.37 -8.00 7.75
C THR A 217 19.11 -8.63 8.35
N GLY A 218 19.25 -9.36 9.47
CA GLY A 218 18.12 -9.90 10.21
C GLY A 218 17.29 -8.80 10.88
N ALA A 219 15.98 -9.00 10.99
CA ALA A 219 15.10 -8.03 11.64
C ALA A 219 15.44 -7.85 13.13
N PRO A 220 15.35 -6.62 13.68
CA PRO A 220 15.65 -6.34 15.09
C PRO A 220 14.55 -6.75 16.07
N TRP A 221 13.49 -7.42 15.61
CA TRP A 221 12.38 -7.92 16.43
C TRP A 221 12.29 -9.45 16.38
N PRO A 222 11.70 -10.09 17.40
CA PRO A 222 11.50 -11.54 17.41
C PRO A 222 10.62 -11.95 16.22
N MET A 223 11.11 -12.84 15.38
CA MET A 223 10.34 -13.43 14.28
C MET A 223 10.41 -14.94 14.32
N VAL A 224 9.27 -15.59 14.07
CA VAL A 224 9.17 -17.07 14.00
C VAL A 224 9.98 -17.65 12.83
N HIS A 225 10.18 -16.86 11.77
CA HIS A 225 10.99 -17.23 10.60
C HIS A 225 11.93 -16.09 10.23
N ARG A 226 13.09 -16.43 9.64
CA ARG A 226 14.07 -15.47 9.11
C ARG A 226 13.49 -14.76 7.89
N ARG A 227 12.59 -13.80 8.13
CA ARG A 227 12.06 -12.92 7.08
C ARG A 227 13.08 -11.84 6.76
N ARG A 228 12.99 -11.37 5.53
CA ARG A 228 13.72 -10.19 5.09
C ARG A 228 13.15 -8.96 5.81
N PRO A 229 13.95 -7.90 6.04
CA PRO A 229 13.53 -6.66 6.69
C PRO A 229 12.23 -6.02 6.18
N PHE A 230 11.89 -6.32 4.93
CA PHE A 230 10.88 -5.65 4.13
C PHE A 230 9.61 -6.47 3.93
N GLU A 231 9.44 -7.57 4.67
CA GLU A 231 8.19 -8.32 4.74
C GLU A 231 7.45 -7.99 6.04
N VAL A 232 7.23 -6.70 6.27
CA VAL A 232 6.49 -6.21 7.43
C VAL A 232 5.03 -6.65 7.26
N LYS A 233 4.59 -7.52 8.17
CA LYS A 233 3.16 -7.73 8.40
C LYS A 233 2.77 -6.78 9.51
N HIS A 234 1.73 -5.98 9.30
CA HIS A 234 1.14 -5.13 10.33
C HIS A 234 0.34 -5.96 11.34
N ASP A 235 1.01 -6.95 11.94
CA ASP A 235 0.47 -7.83 12.95
C ASP A 235 0.73 -7.28 14.36
N ARG A 236 0.28 -8.04 15.37
CA ARG A 236 0.37 -7.64 16.77
C ARG A 236 1.82 -7.55 17.23
N GLU A 237 2.64 -8.51 16.84
CA GLU A 237 4.05 -8.57 17.21
C GLU A 237 4.82 -7.37 16.67
N TRP A 238 4.58 -6.98 15.42
CA TRP A 238 5.15 -5.77 14.83
C TRP A 238 4.77 -4.52 15.62
N LEU A 239 3.47 -4.31 15.85
CA LEU A 239 3.01 -3.12 16.55
C LEU A 239 3.52 -3.08 18.00
N LEU A 240 3.51 -4.21 18.72
CA LEU A 240 4.04 -4.27 20.07
C LEU A 240 5.54 -3.94 20.10
N TRP A 241 6.34 -4.43 19.15
CA TRP A 241 7.75 -4.06 19.06
C TRP A 241 7.94 -2.55 18.84
N LEU A 242 7.20 -1.97 17.89
CA LEU A 242 7.25 -0.53 17.61
C LEU A 242 6.91 0.31 18.85
N LEU A 243 5.91 -0.10 19.61
CA LEU A 243 5.42 0.67 20.76
C LEU A 243 6.21 0.42 22.05
N THR A 244 6.89 -0.72 22.17
CA THR A 244 7.71 -1.05 23.36
C THR A 244 9.15 -0.57 23.22
N ASN A 245 9.64 -0.31 22.01
CA ASN A 245 10.98 0.22 21.78
C ASN A 245 10.98 1.75 21.92
N PRO A 246 11.55 2.33 23.00
CA PRO A 246 11.49 3.76 23.25
C PRO A 246 12.27 4.61 22.25
N LYS A 247 13.14 3.99 21.44
CA LYS A 247 13.87 4.68 20.37
C LYS A 247 13.03 4.83 19.11
N VAL A 248 11.98 4.04 18.90
CA VAL A 248 11.18 4.08 17.66
C VAL A 248 10.36 5.37 17.62
N ARG A 249 10.51 6.11 16.52
CA ARG A 249 9.68 7.28 16.20
C ARG A 249 8.75 6.94 15.05
N LEU A 250 7.50 6.64 15.37
CA LEU A 250 6.46 6.37 14.36
C LEU A 250 6.00 7.67 13.70
N TRP A 251 5.79 7.63 12.40
CA TRP A 251 5.35 8.81 11.65
C TRP A 251 4.54 8.47 10.40
N VAL A 252 3.93 9.51 9.80
CA VAL A 252 3.33 9.48 8.45
C VAL A 252 3.96 10.63 7.64
N PRO A 253 5.03 10.36 6.86
CA PRO A 253 5.68 11.38 6.07
C PRO A 253 4.88 11.73 4.82
N THR A 254 5.00 12.98 4.39
CA THR A 254 4.78 13.40 3.01
C THR A 254 5.83 12.79 2.09
N LEU A 255 5.62 12.81 0.77
CA LEU A 255 6.63 12.29 -0.16
C LEU A 255 7.97 13.01 -0.02
N GLY A 256 7.93 14.34 0.07
CA GLY A 256 9.14 15.16 0.20
C GLY A 256 9.90 14.89 1.51
N GLU A 257 9.20 14.70 2.64
CA GLU A 257 9.84 14.33 3.90
C GLU A 257 10.44 12.92 3.84
N LEU A 258 9.74 11.97 3.20
CA LEU A 258 10.23 10.61 3.07
C LEU A 258 11.51 10.54 2.23
N VAL A 259 11.56 11.26 1.10
CA VAL A 259 12.77 11.36 0.26
C VAL A 259 13.92 11.99 1.06
N LYS A 260 13.67 13.11 1.75
CA LYS A 260 14.69 13.77 2.58
C LYS A 260 15.21 12.89 3.70
N ALA A 261 14.31 12.18 4.39
CA ALA A 261 14.71 11.20 5.39
C ALA A 261 15.59 10.15 4.71
N TYR A 262 15.13 9.56 3.60
CA TYR A 262 15.85 8.52 2.85
C TYR A 262 17.29 8.92 2.55
N GLU A 263 17.48 10.09 1.97
CA GLU A 263 18.78 10.65 1.67
C GLU A 263 19.62 10.88 2.92
N GLY A 264 19.01 11.45 3.97
CA GLY A 264 19.65 11.74 5.24
C GLY A 264 20.22 10.50 5.92
N GLN A 265 19.40 9.45 6.11
CA GLN A 265 19.92 8.25 6.78
C GLN A 265 20.81 7.40 5.87
N ARG A 266 20.64 7.43 4.54
CA ARG A 266 21.62 6.84 3.61
C ARG A 266 22.98 7.49 3.76
N LYS A 267 23.04 8.82 3.80
CA LYS A 267 24.29 9.56 4.03
C LYS A 267 24.92 9.18 5.37
N ALA A 268 24.13 9.13 6.45
CA ALA A 268 24.62 8.71 7.75
C ALA A 268 25.12 7.25 7.77
N ALA A 269 24.48 6.34 7.02
CA ALA A 269 24.94 4.96 6.89
C ALA A 269 26.29 4.87 6.17
N ILE A 270 26.49 5.62 5.09
CA ILE A 270 27.78 5.69 4.38
C ILE A 270 28.86 6.26 5.31
N GLU A 271 28.60 7.37 5.99
CA GLU A 271 29.55 7.97 6.93
C GLU A 271 29.95 7.01 8.07
N ARG A 272 29.00 6.25 8.63
CA ARG A 272 29.30 5.22 9.66
C ARG A 272 30.13 4.08 9.11
N ARG A 273 29.89 3.67 7.86
CA ARG A 273 30.68 2.63 7.18
C ARG A 273 32.11 3.11 6.98
N ASP A 274 32.30 4.32 6.45
CA ASP A 274 33.62 4.91 6.24
C ASP A 274 34.38 5.04 7.57
N GLN A 275 33.71 5.46 8.65
CA GLN A 275 34.30 5.51 10.00
C GLN A 275 34.69 4.13 10.53
N ASN A 276 33.90 3.09 10.26
CA ASN A 276 34.21 1.73 10.68
C ASN A 276 35.33 1.10 9.82
N GLU A 277 35.42 1.44 8.54
CA GLU A 277 36.52 1.03 7.66
C GLU A 277 37.83 1.74 8.01
N GLN A 278 37.76 2.99 8.50
CA GLN A 278 38.91 3.77 8.96
C GLN A 278 39.39 3.41 10.37
N LYS A 279 38.55 2.80 11.22
CA LYS A 279 39.01 2.28 12.51
C LYS A 279 40.09 1.24 12.25
N PRO A 280 41.30 1.39 12.82
CA PRO A 280 42.32 0.35 12.73
C PRO A 280 41.68 -0.95 13.20
N ARG A 281 41.68 -1.98 12.35
CA ARG A 281 41.31 -3.34 12.73
C ARG A 281 42.38 -3.95 13.66
N THR A 282 42.80 -3.21 14.67
CA THR A 282 43.76 -3.65 15.68
C THR A 282 43.07 -4.73 16.52
N GLY A 283 43.37 -5.99 16.19
CA GLY A 283 42.88 -7.17 16.92
C GLY A 283 41.81 -8.00 16.22
N GLU A 284 41.20 -7.53 15.13
CA GLU A 284 40.33 -8.40 14.30
C GLU A 284 41.20 -9.34 13.48
N ARG A 285 41.00 -10.66 13.66
CA ARG A 285 41.69 -11.69 12.87
C ARG A 285 41.38 -11.47 11.39
N ARG A 286 42.32 -10.90 10.66
CA ARG A 286 42.20 -10.77 9.20
C ARG A 286 42.34 -12.15 8.61
N HIS A 287 41.36 -12.56 7.82
CA HIS A 287 41.46 -13.77 7.02
C HIS A 287 41.49 -13.39 5.55
N ARG A 288 42.44 -13.93 4.78
CA ARG A 288 42.44 -13.81 3.31
C ARG A 288 41.79 -15.05 2.70
N PRO A 289 40.91 -14.89 1.71
CA PRO A 289 40.45 -16.03 0.93
C PRO A 289 41.62 -16.55 0.09
N VAL A 290 41.92 -17.85 0.22
CA VAL A 290 42.86 -18.59 -0.60
C VAL A 290 42.07 -19.58 -1.42
N LEU A 291 42.16 -19.43 -2.74
CA LEU A 291 41.57 -20.37 -3.69
C LEU A 291 42.56 -21.51 -3.88
N VAL A 292 42.16 -22.71 -3.49
CA VAL A 292 42.93 -23.94 -3.73
C VAL A 292 42.14 -24.79 -4.71
N SER A 293 42.76 -25.15 -5.82
CA SER A 293 42.19 -26.10 -6.77
C SER A 293 42.92 -27.42 -6.66
N ASP A 294 42.16 -28.52 -6.56
CA ASP A 294 42.68 -29.89 -6.48
C ASP A 294 42.60 -30.64 -7.82
N GLY A 295 42.28 -29.92 -8.91
CA GLY A 295 42.14 -30.47 -10.26
C GLY A 295 40.73 -30.95 -10.60
N THR A 296 39.81 -31.08 -9.64
CA THR A 296 38.39 -31.42 -9.88
C THR A 296 37.44 -30.34 -9.38
N ALA A 297 37.83 -29.54 -8.39
CA ALA A 297 37.07 -28.40 -7.90
C ALA A 297 37.97 -27.22 -7.48
N VAL A 298 37.35 -26.06 -7.25
CA VAL A 298 37.98 -24.88 -6.63
C VAL A 298 37.35 -24.67 -5.26
N HIS A 299 38.17 -24.74 -4.22
CA HIS A 299 37.77 -24.54 -2.84
C HIS A 299 38.29 -23.18 -2.34
N THR A 300 37.46 -22.45 -1.58
CA THR A 300 37.87 -21.21 -0.93
C THR A 300 38.12 -21.49 0.55
N TYR A 301 39.37 -21.31 1.01
CA TYR A 301 39.75 -21.37 2.43
C TYR A 301 40.06 -19.96 2.94
N PHE A 302 39.95 -19.74 4.24
CA PHE A 302 40.22 -18.44 4.86
C PHE A 302 41.47 -18.54 5.74
N GLU A 303 42.64 -18.26 5.17
CA GLU A 303 43.91 -18.25 5.92
C GLU A 303 43.98 -17.03 6.83
N ARG A 304 44.38 -17.24 8.08
CA ARG A 304 44.66 -16.14 9.01
C ARG A 304 45.88 -15.36 8.52
N ILE A 305 45.74 -14.06 8.38
CA ILE A 305 46.83 -13.12 8.16
C ILE A 305 47.35 -12.75 9.55
N GLU A 306 48.57 -13.17 9.88
CA GLU A 306 49.29 -12.67 11.05
C GLU A 306 50.01 -11.38 10.63
N ASP A 307 49.73 -10.29 11.34
CA ASP A 307 50.45 -9.01 11.19
C ASP A 307 51.81 -9.08 11.90
#